data_AF-A0A7C5BR36-F1
#
_entry.id   AF-A0A7C5BR36-F1
#
_cell.length_a   1.000
_cell.length_b   1.000
_cell.length_c   1.000
_cell.angle_alpha   90.00
_cell.angle_beta   90.00
_cell.angle_gamma   90.00
#
_symmetry.space_group_name_H-M   'P 1'
#
loop_
_entity.id
_entity.type
_entity.pdbx_description
1 polymer ?
#
loop_
_entity_poly.entity_id
_entity_poly.type
_entity_poly.pdbx_seq_one_letter_code
_entity_poly.pdbx_strand_id
1 'polypeptide(L)'
;MIVNVIQLAVVAAIIYPIFYIWDTDKIEQFCKIVEPGMTKLALIQLADESSVKMLGPIDGDVAGGKWQATIVAYSPYTEYSCEIKGIANSVATATINDD
;
A
#
# COMPACT_ATOMS: atom_id res chain seq x y z
N MET A 1 -30.66 2.91 25.21
CA MET A 1 -30.23 2.67 23.82
C MET A 1 -29.14 3.65 23.38
N ILE A 2 -29.29 4.97 23.59
CA ILE A 2 -28.26 5.99 23.28
C ILE A 2 -26.92 5.72 23.99
N VAL A 3 -26.96 5.31 25.27
CA VAL A 3 -25.75 4.98 26.04
C VAL A 3 -24.92 3.87 25.38
N ASN A 4 -25.57 2.87 24.78
CA ASN A 4 -24.87 1.79 24.08
C ASN A 4 -24.22 2.28 22.78
N VAL A 5 -24.86 3.22 22.07
CA VAL A 5 -24.27 3.82 20.85
C VAL A 5 -23.06 4.67 21.20
N ILE A 6 -23.13 5.46 22.27
CA ILE A 6 -22.00 6.26 22.77
C ILE A 6 -20.85 5.34 23.20
N GLN A 7 -21.14 4.26 23.93
CA GLN A 7 -20.12 3.29 24.32
C GLN A 7 -19.45 2.63 23.11
N LEU A 8 -20.22 2.27 22.07
CA LEU A 8 -19.67 1.71 20.83
C LEU A 8 -18.76 2.72 20.11
N ALA A 9 -19.16 4.00 20.07
CA ALA A 9 -18.37 5.06 19.46
C ALA A 9 -17.05 5.30 20.20
N VAL A 10 -17.06 5.25 21.55
CA VAL A 10 -15.84 5.36 22.36
C VAL A 10 -14.88 4.20 22.09
N VAL A 11 -15.40 2.98 21.98
CA VAL A 11 -14.59 1.80 21.63
C VAL A 11 -13.99 1.95 20.22
N ALA A 12 -14.79 2.39 19.25
CA ALA A 12 -14.31 2.65 17.89
C ALA A 12 -13.22 3.73 17.85
N ALA A 13 -13.36 4.81 18.63
CA ALA A 13 -12.37 5.89 18.70
C ALA A 13 -11.00 5.45 19.25
N ILE A 14 -10.99 4.42 20.12
CA ILE A 14 -9.73 3.85 20.65
C ILE A 14 -9.12 2.87 19.65
N ILE A 15 -9.96 2.08 18.97
CA ILE A 15 -9.51 1.01 18.08
C ILE A 15 -9.05 1.57 16.71
N TYR A 16 -9.69 2.63 16.21
CA TYR A 16 -9.36 3.27 14.95
C TYR A 16 -7.88 3.66 14.79
N PRO A 17 -7.24 4.41 15.72
CA PRO A 17 -5.85 4.80 15.56
C PRO A 17 -4.89 3.60 15.53
N ILE A 18 -5.23 2.50 16.19
CA ILE A 18 -4.42 1.27 16.16
C ILE A 18 -4.42 0.67 14.75
N PHE A 19 -5.59 0.58 14.12
CA PHE A 19 -5.69 0.09 12.74
C PHE A 19 -5.00 1.02 11.75
N TYR A 20 -5.12 2.33 11.93
CA TYR A 20 -4.42 3.30 11.09
C TYR A 20 -2.90 3.09 11.11
N ILE A 21 -2.30 3.01 12.31
CA ILE A 21 -0.85 2.80 12.47
C ILE A 21 -0.43 1.45 11.86
N TRP A 22 -1.24 0.41 12.05
CA TRP A 22 -0.94 -0.92 11.52
C TRP A 22 -0.95 -0.95 9.99
N ASP A 23 -1.88 -0.25 9.36
CA ASP A 23 -1.96 -0.15 7.91
C ASP A 23 -0.80 0.69 7.33
N THR A 24 -0.46 1.82 7.95
CA THR A 24 0.67 2.65 7.50
C THR A 24 2.02 1.94 7.66
N ASP A 25 2.25 1.24 8.78
CA ASP A 25 3.51 0.52 9.05
C ASP A 25 3.75 -0.60 8.03
N LYS A 26 2.69 -1.34 7.64
CA LYS A 26 2.80 -2.36 6.60
C LYS A 26 3.22 -1.79 5.26
N ILE A 27 2.60 -0.68 4.84
CA ILE A 27 2.92 -0.04 3.56
C ILE A 27 4.33 0.53 3.60
N GLU A 28 4.73 1.14 4.71
CA GLU A 28 6.07 1.69 4.89
C GLU A 28 7.14 0.60 4.86
N GLN A 29 6.93 -0.51 5.59
CA GLN A 29 7.84 -1.67 5.56
C GLN A 29 7.92 -2.28 4.17
N PHE A 30 6.77 -2.49 3.52
CA PHE A 30 6.72 -2.98 2.15
C PHE A 30 7.55 -2.09 1.22
N CYS A 31 7.31 -0.77 1.24
CA CYS A 31 8.00 0.19 0.36
C CYS A 31 9.52 0.21 0.59
N LYS A 32 9.97 0.01 1.84
CA LYS A 32 11.39 -0.10 2.19
C LYS A 32 12.04 -1.40 1.70
N ILE A 33 11.29 -2.49 1.63
CA ILE A 33 11.78 -3.80 1.14
C ILE A 33 11.86 -3.81 -0.39
N VAL A 34 11.04 -3.01 -1.07
CA VAL A 34 11.06 -2.93 -2.53
C VAL A 34 12.36 -2.25 -3.01
N GLU A 35 13.25 -3.07 -3.54
CA GLU A 35 14.53 -2.61 -4.08
C GLU A 35 14.50 -2.45 -5.62
N PRO A 36 15.23 -1.46 -6.17
CA PRO A 36 15.48 -1.38 -7.61
C PRO A 36 16.10 -2.69 -8.14
N GLY A 37 15.59 -3.18 -9.26
CA GLY A 37 16.01 -4.45 -9.86
C GLY A 37 15.16 -5.66 -9.46
N MET A 38 14.29 -5.54 -8.45
CA MET A 38 13.34 -6.60 -8.09
C MET A 38 12.44 -6.94 -9.29
N THR A 39 12.20 -8.23 -9.53
CA THR A 39 11.33 -8.63 -10.65
C THR A 39 9.86 -8.33 -10.37
N LYS A 40 9.07 -8.10 -11.42
CA LYS A 40 7.62 -7.90 -11.31
C LYS A 40 6.93 -9.06 -10.56
N LEU A 41 7.38 -10.29 -10.79
CA LEU A 41 6.82 -11.47 -10.10
C LEU A 41 7.18 -11.49 -8.62
N ALA A 42 8.43 -11.19 -8.26
CA ALA A 42 8.86 -11.09 -6.86
C ALA A 42 8.11 -9.97 -6.13
N LEU A 43 7.85 -8.85 -6.80
CA LEU A 43 7.06 -7.76 -6.25
C LEU A 43 5.61 -8.19 -5.94
N ILE A 44 4.97 -8.93 -6.84
CA ILE A 44 3.61 -9.44 -6.63
C ILE A 44 3.57 -10.41 -5.45
N GLN A 45 4.54 -11.33 -5.36
CA GLN A 45 4.65 -12.26 -4.23
C GLN A 45 4.85 -11.53 -2.90
N LEU A 46 5.73 -10.52 -2.88
CA LEU A 46 5.96 -9.72 -1.69
C LEU A 46 4.68 -8.98 -1.24
N ALA A 47 3.85 -8.54 -2.18
CA ALA A 47 2.61 -7.83 -1.86
C ALA A 47 1.58 -8.76 -1.20
N ASP A 48 1.46 -9.99 -1.71
CA ASP A 48 0.63 -11.03 -1.12
C ASP A 48 1.12 -11.41 0.28
N GLU A 49 2.43 -11.61 0.46
CA GLU A 49 3.04 -11.94 1.76
C GLU A 49 2.85 -10.82 2.80
N SER A 50 2.99 -9.58 2.36
CA SER A 50 2.85 -8.40 3.23
C SER A 50 1.39 -8.02 3.50
N SER A 51 0.42 -8.77 2.92
CA SER A 51 -1.01 -8.50 3.05
C SER A 51 -1.37 -7.05 2.69
N VAL A 52 -0.75 -6.52 1.63
CA VAL A 52 -1.04 -5.19 1.06
C VAL A 52 -1.75 -5.35 -0.28
N LYS A 53 -2.52 -4.34 -0.67
CA LYS A 53 -3.25 -4.37 -1.94
C LYS A 53 -2.43 -3.63 -3.00
N MET A 54 -2.13 -4.32 -4.09
CA MET A 54 -1.50 -3.69 -5.26
C MET A 54 -2.57 -3.28 -6.29
N LEU A 55 -2.50 -2.02 -6.72
CA LEU A 55 -3.28 -1.43 -7.79
C LEU A 55 -2.38 -1.26 -9.02
N GLY A 56 -2.83 -1.70 -10.19
CA GLY A 56 -1.97 -1.84 -11.37
C GLY A 56 -1.33 -3.23 -11.43
N PRO A 57 -0.22 -3.42 -12.16
CA PRO A 57 0.58 -2.40 -12.84
C PRO A 57 -0.10 -1.87 -14.10
N ILE A 58 -0.15 -0.55 -14.21
CA ILE A 58 -0.68 0.18 -15.37
C ILE A 58 0.52 0.53 -16.25
N ASP A 59 0.47 0.13 -17.52
CA ASP A 59 1.50 0.51 -18.48
C ASP A 59 1.46 2.03 -18.67
N GLY A 60 2.61 2.67 -18.46
CA GLY A 60 2.76 4.10 -18.71
C GLY A 60 2.74 4.34 -20.21
N ASP A 61 1.94 5.31 -20.64
CA ASP A 61 1.81 5.73 -22.04
C ASP A 61 3.16 6.28 -22.56
N VAL A 62 4.08 5.40 -22.97
CA VAL A 62 5.24 5.69 -23.84
C VAL A 62 6.03 4.41 -24.14
N ALA A 63 6.39 4.24 -25.40
CA ALA A 63 7.32 3.24 -25.91
C ALA A 63 8.55 3.05 -24.97
N GLY A 64 8.74 1.82 -24.47
CA GLY A 64 9.84 1.48 -23.55
C GLY A 64 9.50 0.51 -22.42
N GLY A 65 8.25 0.03 -22.33
CA GLY A 65 7.85 -0.99 -21.34
C GLY A 65 7.81 -0.47 -19.90
N LYS A 66 7.57 0.83 -19.71
CA LYS A 66 7.44 1.43 -18.37
C LYS A 66 6.07 1.11 -17.80
N TRP A 67 6.02 0.85 -16.50
CA TRP A 67 4.76 0.60 -15.79
C TRP A 67 4.81 1.23 -14.41
N GLN A 68 3.63 1.49 -13.86
CA GLN A 68 3.46 2.00 -12.50
C GLN A 68 2.46 1.14 -11.74
N ALA A 69 2.72 0.90 -10.46
CA ALA A 69 1.81 0.25 -9.54
C ALA A 69 1.70 1.08 -8.26
N THR A 70 0.56 1.02 -7.60
CA THR A 70 0.33 1.71 -6.33
C THR A 70 -0.03 0.68 -5.27
N ILE A 71 0.67 0.71 -4.16
CA ILE A 71 0.41 -0.15 -3.01
C ILE A 71 -0.40 0.63 -2.01
N VAL A 72 -1.53 0.06 -1.60
CA VAL A 72 -2.47 0.66 -0.65
C VAL A 72 -2.84 -0.36 0.41
N ALA A 73 -3.39 0.11 1.53
CA ALA A 73 -3.99 -0.76 2.52
C ALA A 73 -5.23 -1.45 1.92
N TYR A 74 -5.57 -2.63 2.43
CA TYR A 74 -6.88 -3.22 2.13
C TYR A 74 -8.02 -2.41 2.77
N SER A 75 -7.72 -1.74 3.87
CA SER A 75 -8.68 -0.87 4.53
C SER A 75 -8.82 0.44 3.74
N PRO A 76 -10.04 0.99 3.61
CA PRO A 76 -10.27 2.27 2.94
C PRO A 76 -10.04 3.48 3.86
N TYR A 77 -9.38 3.31 5.01
CA TYR A 77 -9.32 4.32 6.08
C TYR A 77 -8.06 5.19 6.03
N THR A 78 -7.16 4.94 5.08
CA THR A 78 -5.91 5.68 4.90
C THR A 78 -5.65 5.92 3.42
N GLU A 79 -5.18 7.14 3.10
CA GLU A 79 -4.70 7.50 1.77
C GLU A 79 -3.19 7.25 1.61
N TYR A 80 -2.55 6.76 2.68
CA TYR A 80 -1.14 6.38 2.70
C TYR A 80 -0.87 5.29 1.66
N SER A 81 0.08 5.55 0.76
CA SER A 81 0.37 4.66 -0.35
C SER A 81 1.84 4.64 -0.73
N CYS A 82 2.27 3.57 -1.40
CA CYS A 82 3.60 3.47 -1.98
C CYS A 82 3.48 3.32 -3.50
N GLU A 83 3.99 4.30 -4.23
CA GLU A 83 4.05 4.30 -5.69
C GLU A 83 5.32 3.60 -6.17
N ILE A 84 5.15 2.64 -7.06
CA ILE A 84 6.22 1.82 -7.62
C ILE A 84 6.26 2.06 -9.11
N LYS A 85 7.45 2.38 -9.62
CA LYS A 85 7.70 2.54 -11.05
C LYS A 85 8.67 1.46 -11.49
N GLY A 86 8.39 0.86 -12.62
CA GLY A 86 9.21 -0.19 -13.20
C GLY A 86 9.39 -0.02 -14.70
N ILE A 87 10.36 -0.76 -15.23
CA ILE A 87 10.67 -0.84 -16.66
C ILE A 87 10.80 -2.32 -17.01
N ALA A 88 10.17 -2.73 -18.10
CA ALA A 88 10.05 -4.12 -18.53
C ALA A 88 9.60 -5.02 -17.37
N ASN A 89 10.47 -5.92 -16.91
CA ASN A 89 10.16 -6.88 -15.85
C ASN A 89 10.79 -6.54 -14.49
N SER A 90 11.32 -5.34 -14.31
CA SER A 90 12.04 -4.94 -13.10
C SER A 90 11.49 -3.65 -12.49
N VAL A 91 11.52 -3.57 -11.17
CA VAL A 91 11.29 -2.34 -10.39
C VAL A 91 12.44 -1.38 -10.64
N ALA A 92 12.13 -0.11 -10.82
CA ALA A 92 13.10 0.98 -10.92
C ALA A 92 13.14 1.79 -9.64
N THR A 93 11.98 2.19 -9.11
CA THR A 93 11.87 3.04 -7.92
C THR A 93 10.62 2.73 -7.13
N ALA A 94 10.68 2.91 -5.81
CA ALA A 94 9.54 2.92 -4.91
C ALA A 94 9.54 4.23 -4.11
N THR A 95 8.39 4.86 -3.94
CA THR A 95 8.26 6.16 -3.25
C THR A 95 6.97 6.18 -2.45
N ILE A 96 7.06 6.64 -1.21
CA ILE A 96 5.90 6.78 -0.32
C ILE A 96 5.21 8.10 -0.64
N ASN A 97 3.89 8.05 -0.83
CA ASN A 97 3.03 9.21 -0.93
C ASN A 97 2.10 9.23 0.31
N ASP A 98 2.18 10.33 1.05
CA ASP A 98 1.40 10.63 2.25
C ASP A 98 0.77 12.01 1.98
N ASP A 99 -0.43 12.02 1.37
CA ASP A 99 -1.23 13.24 1.11
C ASP A 99 -2.24 13.46 2.25
#